data_AF-A0A017HPR7-F1
#
_entry.id   AF-A0A017HPR7-F1
#
_cell.length_a   1.000
_cell.length_b   1.000
_cell.length_c   1.000
_cell.angle_alpha   90.00
_cell.angle_beta   90.00
_cell.angle_gamma   90.00
#
_symmetry.space_group_name_H-M   'P 1'
#
loop_
_entity.id
_entity.type
_entity.pdbx_description
1 polymer ?
#
loop_
_entity_poly.entity_id
_entity_poly.type
_entity_poly.pdbx_seq_one_letter_code
_entity_poly.pdbx_strand_id
1 'polypeptide(L)'
;MIADFEPGQDRIVLRAIDAVADEPGHQGFTLDQDGSFSAGEIRLREVKAGLLVELNVDDDARPEMTILVRGGGTLTVDDFVL
;
A
#
# COMPACT_ATOMS: atom_id res chain seq x y z
N MET A 1 8.89 -9.19 -0.47
CA MET A 1 9.93 -8.16 -0.66
C MET A 1 10.13 -7.96 -2.14
N ILE A 2 10.25 -6.71 -2.59
CA ILE A 2 10.66 -6.32 -3.94
C ILE A 2 12.05 -5.71 -3.82
N ALA A 3 13.03 -6.20 -4.59
CA ALA A 3 14.45 -5.92 -4.35
C ALA A 3 14.99 -4.73 -5.17
N ASP A 4 14.40 -4.47 -6.33
CA ASP A 4 14.94 -3.64 -7.40
C ASP A 4 13.84 -2.79 -8.07
N PHE A 5 12.87 -2.31 -7.28
CA PHE A 5 11.77 -1.51 -7.81
C PHE A 5 12.28 -0.23 -8.49
N GLU A 6 11.85 -0.01 -9.74
CA GLU A 6 12.21 1.15 -10.54
C GLU A 6 10.98 2.06 -10.79
N PRO A 7 10.89 3.22 -10.09
CA PRO A 7 9.76 4.14 -10.23
C PRO A 7 9.58 4.63 -11.66
N GLY A 8 8.32 4.71 -12.09
CA GLY A 8 7.95 5.07 -13.46
C GLY A 8 8.08 3.93 -14.48
N GLN A 9 8.75 2.81 -14.15
CA GLN A 9 8.75 1.60 -14.97
C GLN A 9 7.90 0.50 -14.32
N ASP A 10 8.11 0.28 -13.03
CA ASP A 10 7.37 -0.71 -12.25
C ASP A 10 6.09 -0.13 -11.64
N ARG A 11 5.14 -1.03 -11.38
CA ARG A 11 3.85 -0.73 -10.75
C ARG A 11 3.46 -1.83 -9.76
N ILE A 12 3.01 -1.43 -8.57
CA ILE A 12 2.41 -2.34 -7.59
C ILE A 12 0.90 -2.40 -7.88
N VAL A 13 0.42 -3.54 -8.38
CA VAL A 13 -0.98 -3.72 -8.78
C VAL A 13 -1.79 -4.31 -7.62
N LEU A 14 -2.74 -3.53 -7.09
CA LEU A 14 -3.57 -3.89 -5.95
C LEU A 14 -5.07 -3.94 -6.27
N ARG A 15 -5.50 -3.44 -7.44
CA ARG A 15 -6.90 -3.41 -7.94
C ARG A 15 -7.69 -4.74 -7.98
N ALA A 16 -7.09 -5.85 -7.56
CA ALA A 16 -7.74 -7.15 -7.49
C ALA A 16 -8.13 -7.51 -6.04
N ILE A 17 -7.69 -6.72 -5.07
CA ILE A 17 -7.98 -6.87 -3.66
C ILE A 17 -9.10 -5.90 -3.33
N ASP A 18 -10.17 -6.43 -2.76
CA ASP A 18 -11.24 -5.61 -2.22
C ASP A 18 -10.79 -5.06 -0.86
N ALA A 19 -10.61 -3.75 -0.79
CA ALA A 19 -9.93 -3.10 0.32
C ALA A 19 -10.84 -2.92 1.56
N VAL A 20 -12.16 -3.00 1.38
CA VAL A 20 -13.17 -2.81 2.44
C VAL A 20 -14.32 -3.79 2.21
N ALA A 21 -14.11 -5.06 2.57
CA ALA A 21 -14.99 -6.17 2.17
C ALA A 21 -16.40 -6.16 2.82
N ASP A 22 -16.63 -5.33 3.83
CA ASP A 22 -17.93 -5.13 4.46
C ASP A 22 -18.79 -4.06 3.77
N GLU A 23 -18.21 -3.31 2.83
CA GLU A 23 -18.91 -2.36 1.97
C GLU A 23 -19.39 -3.03 0.67
N PRO A 24 -20.61 -2.74 0.17
CA PRO A 24 -21.07 -3.31 -1.09
C PRO A 24 -20.23 -2.85 -2.29
N GLY A 25 -19.56 -3.77 -2.98
CA GLY A 25 -18.88 -3.48 -4.25
C GLY A 25 -17.48 -4.06 -4.31
N HIS A 26 -16.57 -3.33 -4.97
CA HIS A 26 -15.13 -3.58 -4.94
C HIS A 26 -14.47 -2.25 -4.62
N GLN A 27 -13.96 -2.12 -3.39
CA GLN A 27 -13.34 -0.91 -2.90
C GLN A 27 -11.84 -0.95 -3.22
N GLY A 28 -11.36 0.08 -3.92
CA GLY A 28 -9.93 0.26 -4.16
C GLY A 28 -9.25 0.90 -2.93
N PHE A 29 -7.95 0.70 -2.80
CA PHE A 29 -7.18 1.35 -1.74
C PHE A 29 -6.98 2.84 -1.99
N THR A 30 -6.69 3.59 -0.93
CA THR A 30 -6.17 4.97 -0.97
C THR A 30 -4.89 5.11 -0.13
N LEU A 31 -4.04 6.09 -0.42
CA LEU A 31 -2.92 6.40 0.47
C LEU A 31 -3.43 7.07 1.74
N ASP A 32 -2.93 6.61 2.90
CA ASP A 32 -3.12 7.27 4.19
C ASP A 32 -2.50 8.68 4.16
N GLN A 33 -3.31 9.69 4.44
CA GLN A 33 -2.90 11.11 4.46
C GLN A 33 -2.96 11.75 5.84
N ASP A 34 -3.74 11.18 6.77
CA ASP A 34 -4.01 11.77 8.08
C ASP A 34 -3.39 10.97 9.25
N GLY A 35 -2.79 9.83 8.95
CA GLY A 35 -2.14 8.94 9.90
C GLY A 35 -3.12 8.01 10.63
N SER A 36 -4.39 7.92 10.20
CA SER A 36 -5.37 7.02 10.80
C SER A 36 -5.06 5.56 10.51
N PHE A 37 -4.63 5.26 9.28
CA PHE A 37 -4.41 3.92 8.76
C PHE A 37 -5.64 3.01 8.97
N SER A 38 -6.75 3.43 8.39
CA SER A 38 -8.08 2.79 8.42
C SER A 38 -8.23 1.70 7.35
N ALA A 39 -9.30 0.90 7.43
CA ALA A 39 -9.68 -0.05 6.38
C ALA A 39 -9.69 0.63 5.01
N GLY A 40 -9.06 0.00 4.02
CA GLY A 40 -8.94 0.56 2.67
C GLY A 40 -7.72 1.45 2.46
N GLU A 41 -6.86 1.62 3.46
CA GLU A 41 -5.69 2.49 3.34
C GLU A 41 -4.36 1.75 3.13
N ILE A 42 -3.46 2.44 2.42
CA ILE A 42 -2.06 2.09 2.27
C ILE A 42 -1.22 3.10 3.05
N ARG A 43 -0.40 2.60 3.98
CA ARG A 43 0.59 3.40 4.69
C ARG A 43 2.00 3.11 4.17
N LEU A 44 2.73 4.18 3.89
CA LEU A 44 4.14 4.11 3.49
C LEU A 44 5.03 4.43 4.69
N ARG A 45 5.86 3.48 5.12
CA ARG A 45 6.71 3.63 6.30
C ARG A 45 8.16 3.33 5.99
N GLU A 46 9.02 4.34 6.11
CA GLU A 46 10.46 4.17 5.96
C GLU A 46 11.04 3.35 7.12
N VAL A 47 11.89 2.38 6.78
CA VAL A 47 12.67 1.59 7.72
C VAL A 47 14.11 1.47 7.23
N LYS A 48 15.05 1.08 8.09
CA LYS A 48 16.46 0.90 7.70
C LYS A 48 16.64 -0.03 6.48
N ALA A 49 15.72 -0.97 6.28
CA ALA A 49 15.79 -1.97 5.23
C ALA A 49 15.13 -1.56 3.89
N GLY A 50 14.51 -0.37 3.80
CA GLY A 50 13.75 0.10 2.64
C GLY A 50 12.44 0.79 3.03
N LEU A 51 11.46 0.77 2.14
CA LEU A 51 10.11 1.29 2.39
C LEU A 51 9.15 0.12 2.63
N LEU A 52 8.35 0.19 3.69
CA LEU A 52 7.22 -0.73 3.89
C LEU A 52 5.98 -0.12 3.27
N VAL A 53 5.34 -0.88 2.38
CA VAL A 53 3.98 -0.66 1.92
C VAL A 53 3.09 -1.55 2.79
N GLU A 54 2.38 -0.93 3.71
CA GLU A 54 1.47 -1.57 4.66
C GLU A 54 0.04 -1.35 4.18
N LEU A 55 -0.78 -2.41 4.13
CA LEU A 55 -2.17 -2.37 3.66
C LEU A 55 -3.08 -2.78 4.82
N ASN A 56 -4.17 -2.03 5.01
CA ASN A 56 -5.21 -2.34 5.98
C ASN A 56 -6.52 -2.70 5.24
N VAL A 57 -7.13 -3.82 5.62
CA VAL A 57 -8.43 -4.26 5.08
C VAL A 57 -9.47 -4.52 6.17
N ASP A 58 -9.17 -4.20 7.43
CA ASP A 58 -10.08 -4.38 8.56
C ASP A 58 -10.13 -3.18 9.53
N ASP A 59 -10.88 -3.34 10.62
CA ASP A 59 -11.24 -2.28 11.56
C ASP A 59 -10.11 -1.84 12.52
N ASP A 60 -8.93 -2.48 12.48
CA ASP A 60 -7.82 -2.14 13.38
C ASP A 60 -6.63 -1.50 12.63
N ALA A 61 -5.75 -0.78 13.34
CA ALA A 61 -4.63 -0.05 12.71
C ALA A 61 -3.37 -0.93 12.47
N ARG A 62 -3.51 -2.25 12.50
CA ARG A 62 -2.45 -3.20 12.16
C ARG A 62 -2.56 -3.52 10.67
N PRO A 63 -1.43 -3.78 10.01
CA PRO A 63 -1.47 -4.13 8.59
C PRO A 63 -1.75 -5.63 8.41
N GLU A 64 -2.72 -5.96 7.56
CA GLU A 64 -2.98 -7.36 7.15
C GLU A 64 -1.97 -7.82 6.10
N MET A 65 -1.40 -6.87 5.35
CA MET A 65 -0.34 -7.14 4.39
C MET A 65 0.78 -6.11 4.50
N THR A 66 2.02 -6.59 4.35
CA THR A 66 3.19 -5.72 4.31
C THR A 66 4.15 -6.16 3.21
N ILE A 67 4.53 -5.22 2.35
CA ILE A 67 5.52 -5.41 1.29
C ILE A 67 6.73 -4.52 1.59
N LEU A 68 7.88 -5.14 1.85
CA LEU A 68 9.15 -4.40 1.86
C LEU A 68 9.62 -4.14 0.43
N VAL A 69 9.80 -2.88 0.07
CA VAL A 69 10.31 -2.42 -1.23
C VAL A 69 11.70 -1.82 -1.04
N ARG A 70 12.63 -2.24 -1.89
CA ARG A 70 13.99 -1.72 -2.00
C ARG A 70 14.22 -1.18 -3.41
N GLY A 71 15.05 -0.14 -3.51
CA GLY A 71 15.35 0.57 -4.76
C GLY A 71 14.58 1.87 -4.94
N GLY A 72 14.95 2.65 -5.97
CA GLY A 72 14.05 3.59 -6.64
C GLY A 72 13.81 4.99 -6.06
N GLY A 73 13.86 5.18 -4.74
CA GLY A 73 13.49 6.47 -4.11
C GLY A 73 12.11 6.40 -3.44
N THR A 74 11.47 7.54 -3.22
CA THR A 74 10.15 7.62 -2.55
C THR A 74 9.05 7.14 -3.50
N LEU A 75 8.24 6.17 -3.06
CA LEU A 75 7.03 5.78 -3.80
C LEU A 75 5.97 6.87 -3.72
N THR A 76 5.26 7.07 -4.81
CA THR A 76 4.11 7.97 -4.89
C THR A 76 2.86 7.20 -5.30
N VAL A 77 1.69 7.87 -5.31
CA VAL A 77 0.43 7.25 -5.76
C VAL A 77 0.53 6.68 -7.18
N ASP A 78 1.33 7.30 -8.05
CA ASP A 78 1.51 6.89 -9.45
C ASP A 78 2.22 5.54 -9.59
N ASP A 79 2.87 5.05 -8.52
CA ASP A 79 3.53 3.74 -8.50
C ASP A 79 2.55 2.58 -8.21
N PHE A 80 1.28 2.90 -7.95
CA PHE A 80 0.23 1.94 -7.66
C PHE A 80 -0.83 1.87 -8.76
N VAL A 81 -1.40 0.68 -8.95
CA VAL A 81 -2.64 0.49 -9.71
C VAL A 81 -3.70 0.01 -8.73
N LEU A 82 -4.56 0.95 -8.31
CA LEU A 82 -5.59 0.79 -7.29
C LEU A 82 -6.97 0.56 -7.90
#